data_AF-N6UMH0-F1
#
_entry.id   AF-N6UMH0-F1
#
_cell.length_a   1.000
_cell.length_b   1.000
_cell.length_c   1.000
_cell.angle_alpha   90.00
_cell.angle_beta   90.00
_cell.angle_gamma   90.00
#
_symmetry.space_group_name_H-M   'P 1'
#
loop_
_entity.id
_entity.type
_entity.pdbx_description
1 polymer ?
#
loop_
_entity_poly.entity_id
_entity_poly.type
_entity_poly.pdbx_seq_one_letter_code
_entity_poly.pdbx_strand_id
1 'polypeptide(L)'
;CATVEGVTTHSLRAETHRDLAVWAKSLVNGSHASAVTQKELVCRCMWKGRPAQLVIHYENGFTLLEAGTGSRTLWRYSFDRLRNSSDDGKRYLWLDFGSSDDGEVELDIEGCPKPIVFILHNFLSAKIHRLGLTA
;
A
#
# COMPACT_ATOMS: atom_id res chain seq x y z
N CYS A 1 -2.22 -9.50 -5.97
CA CYS A 1 -1.81 -8.10 -5.71
C CYS A 1 -0.47 -7.80 -6.33
N ALA A 2 0.53 -8.65 -6.08
CA ALA A 2 1.77 -8.57 -6.84
C ALA A 2 1.52 -8.93 -8.31
N THR A 3 2.15 -8.17 -9.17
CA THR A 3 2.30 -8.46 -10.60
C THR A 3 3.73 -8.94 -10.81
N VAL A 4 3.94 -9.86 -11.75
CA VAL A 4 5.30 -10.35 -12.06
C VAL A 4 6.16 -9.22 -12.63
N GLU A 5 5.54 -8.35 -13.43
CA GLU A 5 6.16 -7.20 -14.09
C GLU A 5 6.33 -5.97 -13.17
N GLY A 6 5.80 -6.01 -11.95
CA GLY A 6 5.81 -4.84 -11.05
C GLY A 6 5.04 -3.64 -11.63
N VAL A 7 5.73 -2.50 -11.77
CA VAL A 7 5.13 -1.23 -12.23
C VAL A 7 5.62 -0.89 -13.63
N THR A 8 4.68 -0.66 -14.55
CA THR A 8 4.96 -0.14 -15.88
C THR A 8 4.91 1.39 -15.88
N THR A 9 5.87 2.02 -16.57
CA THR A 9 5.90 3.47 -16.74
C THR A 9 5.45 3.84 -18.16
N HIS A 10 4.52 4.78 -18.25
CA HIS A 10 4.06 5.34 -19.52
C HIS A 10 4.36 6.84 -19.55
N SER A 11 4.88 7.33 -20.68
CA SER A 11 5.08 8.77 -20.89
C SER A 11 3.88 9.33 -21.64
N LEU A 12 3.29 10.39 -21.09
CA LEU A 12 2.17 11.12 -21.68
C LEU A 12 2.63 12.55 -21.99
N ARG A 13 2.19 13.08 -23.12
CA ARG A 13 2.47 14.46 -23.54
C ARG A 13 1.18 15.27 -23.54
N ALA A 14 1.25 16.47 -22.96
CA ALA A 14 0.21 17.49 -23.08
C ALA A 14 0.67 18.59 -24.06
N GLU A 15 -0.28 19.21 -24.75
CA GLU A 15 0.01 20.28 -25.72
C GLU A 15 0.31 21.61 -25.03
N THR A 16 -0.31 21.87 -23.88
CA THR A 16 -0.11 23.09 -23.09
C THR A 16 0.21 22.80 -21.63
N HIS A 17 0.81 23.78 -20.95
CA HIS A 17 1.03 23.74 -19.49
C HIS A 17 -0.28 23.64 -18.71
N ARG A 18 -1.35 24.24 -19.21
CA ARG A 18 -2.69 24.16 -18.61
C ARG A 18 -3.21 22.72 -18.65
N ASP A 19 -3.11 22.07 -19.81
CA ASP A 19 -3.58 20.70 -19.96
C ASP A 19 -2.77 19.75 -19.08
N LEU A 20 -1.45 19.92 -19.03
CA LEU A 20 -0.60 19.14 -18.13
C LEU A 20 -1.06 19.25 -16.67
N ALA A 21 -1.34 20.48 -16.20
CA ALA A 21 -1.82 20.71 -14.83
C ALA A 21 -3.20 20.07 -14.59
N VAL A 22 -4.11 20.15 -15.55
CA VAL A 22 -5.45 19.52 -15.48
C VAL A 22 -5.31 18.00 -15.40
N TRP A 23 -4.47 17.40 -16.24
CA TRP A 23 -4.20 15.96 -16.24
C TRP A 23 -3.59 15.48 -14.93
N ALA A 24 -2.54 16.15 -14.45
CA ALA A 24 -1.90 15.82 -13.18
C ALA A 24 -2.90 15.88 -12.01
N LYS A 25 -3.70 16.95 -11.94
CA LYS A 25 -4.74 17.11 -10.91
C LYS A 25 -5.80 16.01 -11.01
N SER A 26 -6.23 15.68 -12.22
CA SER A 26 -7.27 14.66 -12.44
C SER A 26 -6.79 13.26 -12.06
N LEU A 27 -5.54 12.92 -12.35
CA LEU A 27 -4.92 11.66 -11.94
C LEU A 27 -4.85 11.56 -10.42
N VAL A 28 -4.35 12.58 -9.73
CA VAL A 28 -4.26 12.58 -8.25
C VAL A 28 -5.65 12.48 -7.62
N ASN A 29 -6.59 13.33 -8.04
CA ASN A 29 -7.95 13.32 -7.50
C ASN A 29 -8.67 11.99 -7.76
N GLY A 30 -8.51 11.43 -8.95
CA GLY A 30 -9.06 10.13 -9.32
C GLY A 30 -8.48 9.01 -8.45
N SER A 31 -7.17 9.00 -8.25
CA SER A 31 -6.50 8.03 -7.37
C SER A 31 -6.95 8.14 -5.92
N HIS A 32 -7.13 9.37 -5.40
CA HIS A 32 -7.67 9.59 -4.05
C HIS A 32 -9.12 9.10 -3.92
N ALA A 33 -9.98 9.44 -4.89
CA ALA A 33 -11.37 8.97 -4.91
C ALA A 33 -11.43 7.44 -4.94
N SER A 34 -10.60 6.80 -5.78
CA SER A 34 -10.49 5.35 -5.87
C SER A 34 -10.04 4.71 -4.56
N ALA A 35 -9.09 5.30 -3.83
CA ALA A 35 -8.65 4.81 -2.53
C ALA A 35 -9.80 4.77 -1.51
N VAL A 36 -10.62 5.81 -1.48
CA VAL A 36 -11.80 5.90 -0.59
C VAL A 36 -12.87 4.87 -0.98
N THR A 37 -13.09 4.67 -2.28
CA THR A 37 -14.10 3.71 -2.78
C THR A 37 -13.67 2.25 -2.58
N GLN A 38 -12.42 1.91 -2.90
CA GLN A 38 -11.94 0.52 -2.81
C GLN A 38 -11.81 0.05 -1.35
N LYS A 39 -11.54 0.98 -0.42
CA LYS A 39 -11.41 0.80 1.03
C LYS A 39 -10.31 -0.14 1.50
N GLU A 40 -10.00 -1.21 0.80
CA GLU A 40 -8.96 -2.14 1.22
C GLU A 40 -8.25 -2.83 0.06
N LEU A 41 -7.05 -3.31 0.37
CA LEU A 41 -6.26 -4.20 -0.45
C LEU A 41 -6.02 -5.49 0.34
N VAL A 42 -6.26 -6.63 -0.28
CA VAL A 42 -6.09 -7.95 0.34
C VAL A 42 -5.11 -8.79 -0.46
N CYS A 43 -4.01 -9.19 0.15
CA CYS A 43 -2.90 -9.87 -0.51
C CYS A 43 -2.49 -11.14 0.22
N ARG A 44 -2.32 -12.23 -0.54
CA ARG A 44 -1.65 -13.43 -0.04
C ARG A 44 -0.15 -13.14 0.11
N CYS A 45 0.45 -13.73 1.13
CA CYS A 45 1.88 -13.60 1.42
C CYS A 45 2.33 -14.75 2.31
N MET A 46 3.64 -14.89 2.50
CA MET A 46 4.23 -15.72 3.54
C MET A 46 4.81 -14.84 4.63
N TRP A 47 4.52 -15.18 5.88
CA TRP A 47 5.09 -14.52 7.05
C TRP A 47 5.74 -15.57 7.95
N LYS A 48 7.03 -15.38 8.26
CA LYS A 48 7.83 -16.35 9.03
C LYS A 48 7.71 -17.79 8.49
N GLY A 49 7.69 -17.92 7.16
CA GLY A 49 7.58 -19.20 6.44
C GLY A 49 6.18 -19.84 6.44
N ARG A 50 5.14 -19.14 6.91
CA ARG A 50 3.75 -19.64 6.93
C ARG A 50 2.83 -18.82 6.02
N PRO A 51 1.88 -19.44 5.31
CA PRO A 51 0.89 -18.73 4.52
C PRO A 51 0.04 -17.79 5.37
N ALA A 52 -0.10 -16.56 4.90
CA ALA A 52 -0.84 -15.49 5.56
C ALA A 52 -1.54 -14.60 4.53
N GLN A 53 -2.41 -13.71 5.02
CA GLN A 53 -3.08 -12.71 4.21
C GLN A 53 -2.90 -11.33 4.85
N LEU A 54 -2.23 -10.43 4.11
CA LEU A 54 -2.10 -9.03 4.47
C LEU A 54 -3.35 -8.28 3.98
N VAL A 55 -4.00 -7.60 4.90
CA VAL A 55 -5.10 -6.67 4.64
C VAL A 55 -4.62 -5.27 4.97
N ILE A 56 -4.69 -4.38 3.98
CA ILE A 56 -4.40 -2.95 4.11
C ILE A 56 -5.71 -2.22 3.91
N HIS A 57 -6.37 -1.85 5.00
CA HIS A 57 -7.64 -1.14 4.97
C HIS A 57 -7.41 0.35 5.17
N TYR A 58 -7.97 1.17 4.28
CA TYR A 58 -7.89 2.63 4.26
C TYR A 58 -8.06 3.20 5.67
N GLU A 59 -9.17 2.97 6.37
CA GLU A 59 -9.30 3.47 7.76
C GLU A 59 -8.54 2.67 8.82
N ASN A 60 -8.70 1.35 8.85
CA ASN A 60 -8.26 0.51 9.97
C ASN A 60 -6.77 0.15 9.97
N GLY A 61 -6.02 0.53 8.93
CA GLY A 61 -4.60 0.22 8.82
C GLY A 61 -4.33 -1.20 8.33
N PHE A 62 -3.40 -1.88 8.98
CA PHE A 62 -2.81 -3.14 8.56
C PHE A 62 -3.29 -4.26 9.45
N THR A 63 -3.71 -5.37 8.85
CA THR A 63 -4.02 -6.61 9.57
C THR A 63 -3.36 -7.76 8.84
N LEU A 64 -2.63 -8.61 9.57
CA LEU A 64 -2.17 -9.88 9.03
C LEU A 64 -3.02 -11.00 9.60
N LEU A 65 -3.55 -11.84 8.72
CA LEU A 65 -4.40 -12.97 9.04
C LEU A 65 -3.67 -14.27 8.71
N GLU A 66 -3.88 -15.30 9.53
CA GLU A 66 -3.49 -16.67 9.21
C GLU A 66 -4.32 -17.18 8.01
N ALA A 67 -3.67 -17.82 7.03
CA ALA A 67 -4.39 -18.34 5.88
C ALA A 67 -5.31 -19.52 6.26
N GLY A 68 -6.48 -19.61 5.64
CA GLY A 68 -7.44 -20.71 5.83
C GLY A 68 -8.78 -20.29 6.42
N THR A 69 -9.69 -21.25 6.61
CA THR A 69 -11.04 -21.01 7.15
C THR A 69 -10.99 -20.67 8.64
N GLY A 70 -11.65 -19.57 9.04
CA GLY A 70 -11.60 -19.06 10.42
C GLY A 70 -10.38 -18.19 10.72
N SER A 71 -9.83 -17.53 9.68
CA SER A 71 -8.58 -16.76 9.68
C SER A 71 -8.37 -15.94 10.97
N ARG A 72 -7.45 -16.41 11.80
CA ARG A 72 -7.07 -15.75 13.05
C ARG A 72 -6.19 -14.54 12.76
N THR A 73 -6.45 -13.43 13.43
CA THR A 73 -5.57 -12.25 13.39
C THR A 73 -4.23 -12.59 14.05
N LEU A 74 -3.15 -12.43 13.28
CA LEU A 74 -1.77 -12.59 13.74
C LEU A 74 -1.28 -11.30 14.39
N TRP A 75 -1.52 -10.16 13.75
CA TRP A 75 -1.25 -8.84 14.29
C TRP A 75 -2.09 -7.76 13.57
N ARG A 76 -2.16 -6.57 14.19
CA ARG A 76 -2.80 -5.38 13.63
C ARG A 76 -2.02 -4.13 14.02
N TYR A 77 -1.81 -3.25 13.05
CA TYR A 77 -1.21 -1.93 13.24
C TYR A 77 -2.03 -0.86 12.55
N SER A 78 -2.10 0.33 13.15
CA SER A 78 -2.72 1.51 12.52
C SER A 78 -1.71 2.24 11.62
N PHE A 79 -2.21 3.13 10.75
CA PHE A 79 -1.36 3.90 9.83
C PHE A 79 -0.38 4.84 10.53
N ASP A 80 -0.76 5.42 11.67
CA ASP A 80 0.09 6.32 12.48
C ASP A 80 1.32 5.62 13.07
N ARG A 81 1.31 4.28 13.14
CA ARG A 81 2.47 3.51 13.59
C ARG A 81 3.46 3.22 12.47
N LEU A 82 3.05 3.27 11.20
CA LEU A 82 3.94 2.98 10.09
C LEU A 82 4.99 4.09 9.97
N ARG A 83 6.25 3.76 10.25
CA ARG A 83 7.40 4.65 10.10
C ARG A 83 8.00 4.56 8.72
N ASN A 84 8.10 3.35 8.19
CA ASN A 84 8.69 3.11 6.88
C ASN A 84 8.03 1.93 6.17
N SER A 85 8.01 2.00 4.84
CA SER A 85 7.63 0.88 3.96
C SER A 85 8.64 0.78 2.83
N SER A 86 9.15 -0.41 2.57
CA SER A 86 10.13 -0.63 1.50
C SER A 86 9.93 -1.97 0.80
N ASP A 87 10.53 -2.12 -0.38
CA ASP A 87 10.43 -3.30 -1.21
C ASP A 87 11.75 -3.57 -1.95
N ASP A 88 11.98 -4.82 -2.36
CA ASP A 88 13.15 -5.22 -3.16
C ASP A 88 12.88 -5.21 -4.67
N GLY A 89 11.68 -4.78 -5.08
CA GLY A 89 11.21 -4.84 -6.47
C GLY A 89 10.98 -6.25 -7.01
N LYS A 90 11.04 -7.30 -6.19
CA LYS A 90 11.00 -8.70 -6.64
C LYS A 90 10.03 -9.57 -5.86
N ARG A 91 10.12 -9.59 -4.53
CA ARG A 91 9.43 -10.56 -3.69
C ARG A 91 9.10 -10.06 -2.29
N TYR A 92 10.00 -9.30 -1.67
CA TYR A 92 9.89 -8.95 -0.24
C TYR A 92 9.38 -7.54 -0.02
N LEU A 93 8.36 -7.43 0.85
CA LEU A 93 7.83 -6.19 1.40
C LEU A 93 8.29 -6.07 2.85
N TRP A 94 8.83 -4.91 3.22
CA TRP A 94 9.16 -4.58 4.61
C TRP A 94 8.28 -3.43 5.10
N LEU A 95 7.70 -3.59 6.28
CA LEU A 95 6.93 -2.58 6.99
C LEU A 95 7.55 -2.38 8.38
N ASP A 96 7.97 -1.15 8.69
CA ASP A 96 8.47 -0.79 10.01
C ASP A 96 7.40 -0.02 10.77
N PHE A 97 6.96 -0.58 11.90
CA PHE A 97 5.98 0.02 12.81
C PHE A 97 6.61 0.61 14.08
N GLY A 98 7.94 0.70 14.16
CA GLY A 98 8.65 1.49 15.17
C GLY A 98 8.66 0.94 16.59
N SER A 99 8.41 -0.36 16.76
CA SER A 99 8.48 -1.05 18.07
C SER A 99 9.86 -1.70 18.25
N SER A 100 10.39 -1.75 19.48
CA SER A 100 11.62 -2.51 19.82
C SER A 100 11.54 -3.95 19.30
N ASP A 101 12.61 -4.44 18.66
CA ASP A 101 12.89 -5.78 18.07
C ASP A 101 11.80 -6.50 17.23
N ASP A 102 10.51 -6.25 17.47
CA ASP A 102 9.34 -6.88 16.83
C ASP A 102 8.57 -5.92 15.89
N GLY A 103 9.04 -4.68 15.72
CA GLY A 103 8.38 -3.65 14.90
C GLY A 103 8.56 -3.80 13.40
N GLU A 104 9.59 -4.54 12.97
CA GLU A 104 9.89 -4.78 11.56
C GLU A 104 9.19 -6.06 11.08
N VAL A 105 8.36 -5.89 10.06
CA VAL A 105 7.63 -6.98 9.42
C VAL A 105 8.17 -7.19 8.02
N GLU A 106 8.80 -8.34 7.80
CA GLU A 106 9.12 -8.85 6.47
C GLU A 106 8.00 -9.77 5.98
N LEU A 107 7.52 -9.53 4.77
CA LEU A 107 6.50 -10.34 4.09
C LEU A 107 7.02 -10.75 2.71
N ASP A 108 6.95 -12.04 2.42
CA ASP A 108 7.12 -12.56 1.08
C ASP A 108 5.79 -12.48 0.34
N ILE A 109 5.71 -11.61 -0.67
CA ILE A 109 4.48 -11.33 -1.42
C ILE A 109 4.29 -12.34 -2.58
N GLU A 110 5.23 -13.26 -2.79
CA GLU A 110 5.23 -14.22 -3.90
C GLU A 110 5.13 -13.52 -5.28
N GLY A 111 5.67 -12.30 -5.37
CA GLY A 111 5.78 -11.48 -6.58
C GLY A 111 6.21 -10.05 -6.26
N CYS A 112 6.27 -9.17 -7.26
CA CYS A 112 6.78 -7.80 -7.08
C CYS A 112 5.90 -7.00 -6.09
N PRO A 113 6.45 -6.52 -4.96
CA PRO A 113 5.68 -5.77 -3.97
C PRO A 113 5.43 -4.31 -4.36
N LYS A 114 6.10 -3.81 -5.41
CA LYS A 114 6.07 -2.39 -5.78
C LYS A 114 4.66 -1.80 -5.90
N PRO A 115 3.67 -2.46 -6.53
CA PRO A 115 2.31 -1.95 -6.58
C PRO A 115 1.67 -1.77 -5.19
N ILE A 116 1.99 -2.62 -4.22
CA ILE A 116 1.48 -2.52 -2.84
C ILE A 116 2.01 -1.24 -2.19
N VAL A 117 3.30 -0.94 -2.36
CA VAL A 117 3.92 0.30 -1.86
C VAL A 117 3.26 1.54 -2.47
N PHE A 118 2.96 1.53 -3.78
CA PHE A 118 2.24 2.62 -4.44
C PHE A 118 0.81 2.81 -3.88
N ILE A 119 0.09 1.71 -3.64
CA ILE A 119 -1.25 1.76 -3.04
C ILE A 119 -1.18 2.34 -1.61
N LEU A 120 -0.17 1.95 -0.83
CA LEU A 120 0.07 2.50 0.50
C LEU A 120 0.29 4.01 0.48
N HIS A 121 1.16 4.50 -0.41
CA HIS A 121 1.37 5.93 -0.59
C HIS A 121 0.10 6.65 -1.02
N ASN A 122 -0.70 6.06 -1.91
CA ASN A 122 -1.97 6.64 -2.33
C ASN A 122 -2.97 6.74 -1.17
N PHE A 123 -3.06 5.71 -0.32
CA PHE A 123 -3.92 5.73 0.87
C PHE A 123 -3.49 6.81 1.87
N LEU A 124 -2.19 6.91 2.15
CA LEU A 124 -1.63 7.95 3.02
C LEU A 124 -1.85 9.35 2.46
N SER A 125 -1.59 9.56 1.16
CA SER A 125 -1.79 10.83 0.47
C SER A 125 -3.25 11.28 0.52
N ALA A 126 -4.20 10.37 0.24
CA ALA A 126 -5.63 10.67 0.28
C ALA A 126 -6.11 11.00 1.71
N LYS A 127 -5.59 10.33 2.74
CA LYS A 127 -5.88 10.65 4.14
C LYS A 127 -5.40 12.04 4.53
N ILE A 128 -4.15 12.37 4.19
CA ILE A 128 -3.56 13.68 4.48
C ILE A 128 -4.37 14.79 3.78
N HIS A 129 -4.71 14.58 2.50
CA HIS A 129 -5.56 15.50 1.74
C HIS A 129 -6.93 15.69 2.41
N ARG A 130 -7.57 14.61 2.88
CA ARG A 130 -8.86 14.70 3.60
C ARG A 130 -8.76 15.49 4.90
N LEU A 131 -7.64 15.39 5.61
CA LEU A 131 -7.43 16.11 6.88
C LEU A 131 -7.08 17.59 6.67
N GLY A 132 -6.94 18.05 5.42
CA GLY A 132 -6.52 19.43 5.12
C GLY A 132 -5.08 19.73 5.53
N LEU A 133 -4.27 18.70 5.79
CA LEU A 133 -2.88 18.81 6.20
C LEU A 133 -1.99 18.88 4.94
N THR A 134 -2.08 19.95 4.17
CA THR A 134 -1.08 20.22 3.12
C THR A 134 0.05 21.03 3.75
N ALA A 135 1.27 20.47 3.73
CA ALA A 135 2.50 21.18 4.10
C ALA A 135 2.78 22.35 3.14
#